data_AF-A0A536ZBX5-F1
#
_entry.id   AF-A0A536ZBX5-F1
#
_cell.length_a   1.000
_cell.length_b   1.000
_cell.length_c   1.000
_cell.angle_alpha   90.00
_cell.angle_beta   90.00
_cell.angle_gamma   90.00
#
_symmetry.space_group_name_H-M   'P 1'
#
loop_
_entity.id
_entity.type
_entity.pdbx_description
1 polymer ?
#
loop_
_entity_poly.entity_id
_entity_poly.type
_entity_poly.pdbx_seq_one_letter_code
_entity_poly.pdbx_strand_id
1 'polypeptide(L)'
;MTNEFTPAASDAAPAIVAPREPRIVDAGRGASWWGEGWRLFTPDVGAWLLIMLILIAIHVCGAFIPVVGHVALQILFPVFSGGLMLACRAIDRGNPLTVAHLFGGFSQRTVPLIVVGLIYTGLAILILLIVAGMMIAIFGVAILGM
;
A
#
# COMPACT_ATOMS: atom_id res chain seq x y z
N MET A 1 22.77 9.03 23.11
CA MET A 1 21.47 8.75 22.47
C MET A 1 20.95 10.07 21.90
N THR A 2 21.34 10.39 20.66
CA THR A 2 20.95 11.64 19.99
C THR A 2 19.83 11.30 19.01
N ASN A 3 18.64 11.79 19.32
CA ASN A 3 17.45 11.61 18.49
C ASN A 3 17.61 12.41 17.19
N GLU A 4 17.89 11.75 16.08
CA GLU A 4 17.95 12.35 14.72
C GLU A 4 16.59 12.90 14.23
N PHE A 5 15.54 12.77 15.05
CA PHE A 5 14.17 13.14 14.74
C PHE A 5 13.68 14.42 15.43
N THR A 6 14.56 15.17 16.12
CA THR A 6 14.24 16.57 16.44
C THR A 6 14.29 17.33 15.12
N PRO A 7 13.15 17.76 14.53
CA PRO A 7 13.24 18.68 13.41
C PRO A 7 13.89 19.94 14.00
N ALA A 8 15.01 20.39 13.43
CA ALA A 8 15.41 21.77 13.63
C ALA A 8 14.17 22.62 13.34
N ALA A 9 13.78 23.49 14.27
CA ALA A 9 12.63 24.36 14.11
C ALA A 9 12.77 25.07 12.76
N SER A 10 12.07 24.55 11.75
CA SER A 10 12.10 25.05 10.39
C SER A 10 10.84 25.87 10.27
N ASP A 11 10.97 27.17 10.55
CA ASP A 11 9.97 28.19 10.24
C ASP A 11 9.82 28.40 8.71
N ALA A 12 10.35 27.49 7.89
CA ALA A 12 10.11 27.48 6.45
C ALA A 12 8.83 26.69 6.19
N ALA A 13 7.82 27.39 5.66
CA ALA A 13 6.67 26.78 5.00
C ALA A 13 7.13 25.60 4.12
N PRO A 14 6.39 24.48 4.06
CA PRO A 14 6.80 23.31 3.30
C PRO A 14 7.15 23.74 1.88
N ALA A 15 8.44 23.65 1.53
CA ALA A 15 8.92 23.98 0.20
C ALA A 15 8.10 23.15 -0.78
N ILE A 16 7.24 23.81 -1.55
CA ILE A 16 6.44 23.18 -2.59
C ILE A 16 7.46 22.55 -3.54
N VAL A 17 7.59 21.23 -3.48
CA VAL A 17 8.48 20.47 -4.37
C VAL A 17 7.96 20.73 -5.77
N ALA A 18 8.70 21.52 -6.55
CA ALA A 18 8.34 21.82 -7.92
C ALA A 18 8.08 20.49 -8.66
N PRO A 19 6.99 20.38 -9.44
CA PRO A 19 6.72 19.18 -10.23
C PRO A 19 7.95 18.82 -11.06
N ARG A 20 8.43 17.57 -10.97
CA ARG A 20 9.51 17.11 -11.86
C ARG A 20 8.98 17.16 -13.29
N GLU A 21 9.62 17.95 -14.15
CA GLU A 21 9.27 18.02 -15.56
C GLU A 21 9.40 16.63 -16.21
N PRO A 22 8.42 16.21 -17.04
CA PRO A 22 8.52 14.96 -17.78
C PRO A 22 9.79 14.95 -18.64
N ARG A 23 10.64 13.95 -18.42
CA ARG A 23 11.91 13.81 -19.15
C ARG A 23 11.77 12.77 -20.24
N ILE A 24 12.05 13.16 -21.49
CA ILE A 24 12.17 12.22 -22.60
C ILE A 24 13.42 11.35 -22.37
N VAL A 25 13.26 10.04 -22.52
CA VAL A 25 14.32 9.04 -22.34
C VAL A 25 14.42 8.15 -23.58
N ASP A 26 15.58 7.54 -23.79
CA ASP A 26 15.75 6.56 -24.86
C ASP A 26 14.75 5.41 -24.72
N ALA A 27 14.27 4.90 -25.86
CA ALA A 27 13.31 3.78 -25.89
C ALA A 27 13.82 2.54 -25.12
N GLY A 28 15.14 2.34 -25.07
CA GLY A 28 15.77 1.24 -24.31
C GLY A 28 15.67 1.36 -22.79
N ARG A 29 15.30 2.54 -22.25
CA ARG A 29 15.22 2.78 -20.80
C ARG A 29 14.12 1.94 -20.13
N GLY A 30 13.04 1.65 -20.85
CA GLY A 30 11.99 0.75 -20.36
C GLY A 30 12.50 -0.67 -20.13
N ALA A 31 13.29 -1.21 -21.08
CA ALA A 31 13.88 -2.54 -20.94
C ALA A 31 14.94 -2.59 -19.82
N SER A 32 15.76 -1.53 -19.67
CA SER A 32 16.73 -1.47 -18.59
C SER A 32 16.07 -1.40 -17.20
N TRP A 33 14.90 -0.77 -17.09
CA TRP A 33 14.15 -0.66 -15.82
C TRP A 33 13.76 -2.04 -15.27
N TRP A 34 13.35 -2.98 -16.14
CA TRP A 34 13.08 -4.35 -15.73
C TRP A 34 14.33 -5.04 -15.15
N GLY A 35 15.49 -4.86 -15.80
CA GLY A 35 16.77 -5.40 -15.31
C GLY A 35 17.23 -4.77 -14.00
N GLU A 36 17.02 -3.47 -13.83
CA GLU A 36 17.28 -2.74 -12.58
C GLU A 36 16.40 -3.27 -11.43
N GLY A 37 15.12 -3.50 -11.70
CA GLY A 37 14.19 -4.12 -10.75
C GLY A 37 14.61 -5.53 -10.35
N TRP A 38 15.04 -6.35 -11.32
CA TRP A 38 15.56 -7.68 -11.04
C TRP A 38 16.78 -7.62 -10.12
N ARG A 39 17.73 -6.72 -10.39
CA ARG A 39 18.93 -6.52 -9.57
C ARG A 39 18.63 -6.09 -8.14
N LEU A 40 17.55 -5.35 -7.91
CA LEU A 40 17.09 -4.98 -6.56
C LEU A 40 16.46 -6.18 -5.81
N PHE A 41 15.87 -7.13 -6.53
CA PHE A 41 15.18 -8.28 -5.94
C PHE A 41 16.13 -9.44 -5.61
N THR A 42 17.07 -9.78 -6.51
CA THR A 42 17.91 -10.99 -6.40
C THR A 42 18.75 -11.13 -5.12
N PRO A 43 19.33 -10.05 -4.54
CA PRO A 43 20.13 -10.16 -3.32
C PRO A 43 19.34 -10.64 -2.10
N ASP A 44 18.03 -10.31 -2.04
CA ASP A 44 17.18 -10.48 -0.86
C ASP A 44 15.94 -11.36 -1.12
N VAL A 45 16.00 -12.27 -2.11
CA VAL A 45 14.85 -13.12 -2.52
C VAL A 45 14.25 -13.88 -1.34
N GLY A 46 15.09 -14.42 -0.45
CA GLY A 46 14.62 -15.16 0.73
C GLY A 46 13.81 -14.29 1.69
N ALA A 47 14.24 -13.04 1.92
CA ALA A 47 13.52 -12.09 2.75
C ALA A 47 12.21 -11.63 2.08
N TRP A 48 12.21 -11.43 0.75
CA TRP A 48 11.00 -11.13 -0.02
C TRP A 48 9.97 -12.27 0.07
N LEU A 49 10.41 -13.52 -0.09
CA LEU A 49 9.55 -14.69 0.04
C LEU A 49 8.96 -14.80 1.44
N LEU A 50 9.78 -14.55 2.48
CA LEU A 50 9.31 -14.55 3.86
C LEU A 50 8.27 -13.44 4.11
N ILE A 51 8.49 -12.23 3.61
CA ILE A 51 7.53 -11.12 3.68
C ILE A 51 6.22 -11.51 2.99
N MET A 52 6.28 -12.11 1.79
CA MET A 52 5.08 -12.56 1.08
C MET A 52 4.35 -13.67 1.82
N LEU A 53 5.07 -14.63 2.39
CA LEU A 53 4.48 -15.70 3.19
C LEU A 53 3.74 -15.14 4.41
N ILE A 54 4.33 -14.15 5.09
CA ILE A 54 3.70 -13.46 6.23
C ILE A 54 2.45 -12.70 5.78
N LEU A 55 2.51 -11.96 4.66
CA LEU A 55 1.36 -11.25 4.10
C LEU A 55 0.21 -12.20 3.74
N ILE A 56 0.53 -13.35 3.12
CA ILE A 56 -0.44 -14.40 2.80
C ILE A 56 -1.04 -14.97 4.09
N ALA A 57 -0.23 -15.29 5.08
CA ALA A 57 -0.70 -15.80 6.36
C ALA A 57 -1.65 -14.80 7.05
N ILE A 58 -1.33 -13.50 7.04
CA ILE A 58 -2.21 -12.45 7.57
C ILE A 58 -3.55 -12.42 6.82
N HIS A 59 -3.54 -12.53 5.49
CA HIS A 59 -4.77 -12.54 4.69
C HIS A 59 -5.62 -13.79 4.98
N VAL A 60 -5.00 -14.96 5.04
CA VAL A 60 -5.67 -16.23 5.36
C VAL A 60 -6.27 -16.16 6.77
N CYS A 61 -5.51 -15.67 7.75
CA CYS A 61 -5.99 -15.48 9.12
C CYS A 61 -7.19 -14.52 9.17
N GLY A 62 -7.13 -13.39 8.45
CA GLY A 62 -8.24 -12.45 8.38
C GLY A 62 -9.48 -13.02 7.66
N ALA A 63 -9.30 -13.90 6.68
CA ALA A 63 -10.40 -14.54 5.97
C ALA A 63 -11.27 -15.44 6.86
N PHE A 64 -10.74 -15.95 7.97
CA PHE A 64 -11.53 -16.72 8.96
C PHE A 64 -12.54 -15.86 9.73
N ILE A 65 -12.44 -14.53 9.66
CA ILE A 65 -13.39 -13.61 10.29
C ILE A 65 -14.22 -12.96 9.18
N PRO A 66 -15.44 -13.49 8.90
CA PRO A 66 -16.28 -12.98 7.83
C PRO A 66 -16.57 -11.50 8.03
N VAL A 67 -16.57 -10.74 6.93
CA VAL A 67 -16.82 -9.29 6.89
C VAL A 67 -15.77 -8.46 7.64
N VAL A 68 -15.62 -8.61 8.95
CA VAL A 68 -14.72 -7.80 9.79
C VAL A 68 -13.26 -8.00 9.40
N GLY A 69 -12.82 -9.25 9.22
CA GLY A 69 -11.45 -9.52 8.81
C GLY A 69 -11.15 -8.97 7.42
N HIS A 70 -12.10 -9.07 6.49
CA HIS A 70 -11.96 -8.51 5.15
C HIS A 70 -11.83 -6.98 5.18
N VAL A 71 -12.73 -6.28 5.89
CA VAL A 71 -12.71 -4.82 6.04
C VAL A 71 -11.43 -4.36 6.73
N ALA A 72 -11.01 -5.05 7.79
CA ALA A 72 -9.76 -4.74 8.49
C ALA A 72 -8.55 -4.87 7.55
N LEU A 73 -8.48 -5.93 6.74
CA LEU A 73 -7.39 -6.12 5.77
C LEU A 73 -7.39 -5.03 4.69
N GLN A 74 -8.54 -4.58 4.20
CA GLN A 74 -8.61 -3.46 3.25
C GLN A 74 -8.09 -2.15 3.85
N ILE A 75 -8.42 -1.87 5.12
CA ILE A 75 -7.92 -0.68 5.82
C ILE A 75 -6.41 -0.78 6.09
N LEU A 76 -5.92 -1.98 6.41
CA LEU A 76 -4.51 -2.22 6.70
C LEU A 76 -3.65 -2.34 5.43
N PHE A 77 -4.26 -2.53 4.26
CA PHE A 77 -3.54 -2.61 2.98
C PHE A 77 -2.57 -1.45 2.72
N PRO A 78 -2.95 -0.16 2.88
CA PRO A 78 -2.02 0.96 2.77
C PRO A 78 -0.93 0.95 3.85
N VAL A 79 -1.20 0.40 5.05
CA VAL A 79 -0.22 0.28 6.12
C VAL A 79 0.88 -0.71 5.73
N PHE A 80 0.49 -1.91 5.27
CA PHE A 80 1.44 -2.89 4.74
C PHE A 80 2.16 -2.39 3.50
N SER A 81 1.46 -1.68 2.61
CA SER A 81 2.07 -1.05 1.43
C SER A 81 3.13 -0.03 1.82
N GLY A 82 2.87 0.79 2.84
CA GLY A 82 3.86 1.71 3.40
C GLY A 82 5.09 0.98 3.95
N GLY A 83 4.89 -0.16 4.63
CA GLY A 83 5.98 -1.03 5.06
C GLY A 83 6.80 -1.60 3.90
N LEU A 84 6.15 -2.05 2.82
CA LEU A 84 6.82 -2.49 1.59
C LEU A 84 7.62 -1.35 0.94
N MET A 85 7.11 -0.11 0.93
CA MET A 85 7.86 1.05 0.45
C MET A 85 9.10 1.34 1.31
N LEU A 86 9.02 1.15 2.62
CA LEU A 86 10.19 1.24 3.51
C LEU A 86 11.21 0.14 3.20
N ALA A 87 10.76 -1.08 2.91
CA ALA A 87 11.62 -2.17 2.44
C ALA A 87 12.32 -1.81 1.12
N CYS A 88 11.60 -1.32 0.11
CA CYS A 88 12.19 -0.87 -1.14
C CYS A 88 13.23 0.25 -0.92
N ARG A 89 12.94 1.21 -0.03
CA ARG A 89 13.87 2.28 0.32
C ARG A 89 15.13 1.77 1.02
N ALA A 90 15.03 0.70 1.81
CA ALA A 90 16.17 0.06 2.45
C ALA A 90 17.08 -0.57 1.40
N ILE A 91 16.52 -1.36 0.49
CA ILE A 91 17.24 -2.01 -0.61
C ILE A 91 17.91 -0.96 -1.52
N ASP A 92 17.20 0.11 -1.88
CA ASP A 92 17.73 1.21 -2.70
C ASP A 92 18.95 1.90 -2.06
N ARG A 93 19.02 1.89 -0.72
CA ARG A 93 20.16 2.42 0.05
C ARG A 93 21.27 1.40 0.30
N GLY A 94 21.15 0.18 -0.24
CA GLY A 94 22.10 -0.92 -0.01
C GLY A 94 21.99 -1.56 1.37
N ASN A 95 20.90 -1.31 2.10
CA ASN A 95 20.62 -2.00 3.37
C ASN A 95 19.89 -3.33 3.11
N PRO A 96 20.11 -4.36 3.95
CA PRO A 96 19.44 -5.64 3.79
C PRO A 96 17.93 -5.53 4.02
N LEU A 97 17.16 -6.29 3.25
CA LEU A 97 15.73 -6.45 3.48
C LEU A 97 15.47 -7.24 4.77
N THR A 98 14.57 -6.73 5.60
CA THR A 98 14.16 -7.41 6.85
C THR A 98 12.65 -7.42 7.00
N VAL A 99 12.12 -8.43 7.67
CA VAL A 99 10.68 -8.56 7.97
C VAL A 99 10.15 -7.37 8.78
N ALA A 100 10.99 -6.73 9.59
CA ALA A 100 10.60 -5.55 10.36
C ALA A 100 10.12 -4.40 9.47
N HIS A 101 10.63 -4.29 8.23
CA HIS A 101 10.18 -3.27 7.28
C HIS A 101 8.70 -3.43 6.93
N LEU A 102 8.18 -4.66 6.83
CA LEU A 102 6.76 -4.92 6.54
C LEU A 102 5.85 -4.24 7.58
N PHE A 103 6.25 -4.27 8.85
CA PHE A 103 5.51 -3.65 9.94
C PHE A 103 5.89 -2.18 10.18
N GLY A 104 6.85 -1.63 9.42
CA GLY A 104 7.31 -0.24 9.57
C GLY A 104 6.20 0.79 9.33
N GLY A 105 5.20 0.46 8.50
CA GLY A 105 4.00 1.29 8.31
C GLY A 105 3.15 1.48 9.57
N PHE A 106 3.29 0.59 10.57
CA PHE A 106 2.63 0.74 11.87
C PHE A 106 3.38 1.68 12.84
N SER A 107 4.63 2.03 12.53
CA SER A 107 5.45 2.94 13.33
C SER A 107 5.52 4.33 12.71
N GLN A 108 5.64 4.43 11.37
CA GLN A 108 5.84 5.70 10.68
C GLN A 108 4.56 6.17 9.99
N ARG A 109 3.95 7.26 10.50
CA ARG A 109 2.75 7.89 9.92
C ARG A 109 1.58 6.92 9.72
N THR A 110 1.36 6.03 10.69
CA THR A 110 0.28 5.04 10.70
C THR A 110 -1.10 5.67 10.58
N VAL A 111 -1.34 6.77 11.30
CA VAL A 111 -2.65 7.45 11.30
C VAL A 111 -3.04 7.91 9.89
N PRO A 112 -2.21 8.67 9.14
CA PRO A 112 -2.48 8.98 7.74
C PRO A 112 -2.77 7.75 6.86
N LEU A 113 -2.01 6.66 7.01
CA LEU A 113 -2.20 5.44 6.22
C LEU A 113 -3.54 4.76 6.53
N ILE A 114 -3.92 4.70 7.81
CA ILE A 114 -5.23 4.20 8.24
C ILE A 114 -6.35 5.08 7.70
N VAL A 115 -6.20 6.41 7.73
CA VAL A 115 -7.20 7.34 7.18
C VAL A 115 -7.40 7.11 5.68
N VAL A 116 -6.31 6.93 4.92
CA VAL A 116 -6.41 6.55 3.49
C VAL A 116 -7.14 5.23 3.32
N GLY A 117 -6.82 4.22 4.14
CA GLY A 117 -7.49 2.92 4.13
C GLY A 117 -8.99 3.01 4.43
N LEU A 118 -9.37 3.83 5.41
CA LEU A 118 -10.77 4.09 5.78
C LEU A 118 -11.52 4.81 4.66
N ILE A 119 -10.93 5.84 4.05
CA ILE A 119 -11.55 6.57 2.95
C ILE A 119 -11.76 5.63 1.75
N TYR A 120 -10.72 4.88 1.36
CA TYR A 120 -10.79 3.94 0.25
C TYR A 120 -11.86 2.86 0.48
N THR A 121 -11.83 2.23 1.66
CA THR A 121 -12.77 1.16 2.03
C THR A 121 -14.20 1.70 2.15
N GLY A 122 -14.39 2.86 2.75
CA GLY A 122 -15.69 3.51 2.89
C GLY A 122 -16.30 3.87 1.54
N LEU A 123 -15.50 4.42 0.61
CA LEU A 123 -15.94 4.72 -0.75
C LEU A 123 -16.27 3.44 -1.53
N ALA A 124 -15.46 2.38 -1.39
CA ALA A 124 -15.73 1.09 -2.01
C ALA A 124 -17.05 0.48 -1.52
N ILE A 125 -17.32 0.54 -0.22
CA ILE A 125 -18.60 0.10 0.38
C ILE A 125 -19.76 0.94 -0.15
N LEU A 126 -19.61 2.27 -0.21
CA LEU A 126 -20.64 3.15 -0.76
C LEU A 126 -20.99 2.79 -2.22
N ILE A 127 -19.97 2.61 -3.06
CA ILE A 127 -20.15 2.19 -4.46
C ILE A 127 -20.83 0.83 -4.53
N LEU A 128 -20.40 -0.14 -3.71
CA LEU A 128 -21.02 -1.46 -3.63
C LEU A 128 -22.51 -1.38 -3.29
N LEU A 129 -22.89 -0.56 -2.31
CA LEU A 129 -24.29 -0.38 -1.91
C LEU A 129 -25.12 0.26 -3.03
N ILE A 130 -24.57 1.26 -3.73
CA ILE A 130 -25.24 1.90 -4.88
C ILE A 130 -25.47 0.88 -6.00
N VAL A 131 -24.43 0.12 -6.37
CA VAL A 131 -24.51 -0.89 -7.43
C VAL A 131 -25.48 -2.00 -7.03
N ALA A 132 -25.39 -2.51 -5.80
CA ALA A 132 -26.29 -3.54 -5.30
C ALA A 132 -27.75 -3.06 -5.27
N GLY A 133 -28.00 -1.84 -4.81
CA GLY A 133 -29.33 -1.23 -4.82
C GLY A 133 -29.90 -1.06 -6.24
N MET A 134 -29.07 -0.61 -7.19
CA MET A 134 -29.44 -0.50 -8.59
C MET A 134 -29.78 -1.87 -9.20
N MET A 135 -28.97 -2.89 -8.93
CA MET A 135 -29.24 -4.26 -9.38
C MET A 135 -30.56 -4.79 -8.81
N ILE A 136 -30.80 -4.60 -7.52
CA ILE A 136 -32.07 -5.01 -6.89
C ILE A 136 -33.26 -4.27 -7.53
N ALA A 137 -33.13 -2.97 -7.82
CA ALA A 137 -34.20 -2.21 -8.46
C ALA A 137 -34.49 -2.71 -9.89
N ILE A 138 -33.46 -2.92 -10.71
CA ILE A 138 -33.61 -3.37 -12.10
C ILE A 138 -34.18 -4.79 -12.16
N PHE A 139 -33.58 -5.73 -11.43
CA PHE A 139 -33.98 -7.14 -11.45
C PHE A 139 -35.25 -7.40 -10.63
N GLY A 140 -35.45 -6.68 -9.53
CA GLY A 140 -36.65 -6.80 -8.70
C GLY A 140 -37.91 -6.28 -9.40
N VAL A 141 -37.82 -5.17 -10.14
CA VAL A 141 -38.93 -4.68 -10.97
C VAL A 141 -39.22 -5.65 -12.12
N ALA A 142 -38.19 -6.23 -12.75
CA ALA A 142 -38.38 -7.23 -13.79
C ALA A 142 -39.04 -8.52 -13.29
N ILE A 143 -38.78 -8.93 -12.04
CA ILE A 143 -39.36 -10.13 -11.43
C ILE A 143 -40.80 -9.93 -10.94
N LEU A 144 -41.14 -8.75 -10.45
CA LEU A 144 -42.50 -8.42 -10.00
C LEU A 144 -43.44 -8.01 -11.13
N GLY A 145 -42.88 -7.65 -12.30
CA GLY A 145 -43.63 -7.26 -13.50
C GLY A 145 -43.97 -8.40 -14.46
N MET A 146 -43.53 -9.64 -14.18
CA MET A 146 -43.91 -10.87 -14.89
C MET A 146 -44.94 -11.66 -14.09
#